data_AF-A0A183SQD4-F1
#
_entry.id   AF-A0A183SQD4-F1
#
_cell.length_a   1.000
_cell.length_b   1.000
_cell.length_c   1.000
_cell.angle_alpha   90.00
_cell.angle_beta   90.00
_cell.angle_gamma   90.00
#
_symmetry.space_group_name_H-M   'P 1'
#
loop_
_entity.id
_entity.type
_entity.pdbx_description
1 polymer ?
#
loop_
_entity_poly.entity_id
_entity_poly.type
_entity_poly.pdbx_seq_one_letter_code
_entity_poly.pdbx_strand_id
1 'polypeptide(L)'
;LPLVRRLKVDQSPVTFEQLEQEWGEGALPRYFGLHNQLKLDSPYQLTPLDNVTAVEHRGGGVWNPVNCRAQQTVAIIMPFRDRYDNLTVFLKHIHPFLRHQKIAYTIFVVEQRGQTLFNRASLLNVGFIEAMKRFNYSCLIFHDVDLLPEDDRNLYMCDDEPTHLSATISKFNYT
;
A
#
# COMPACT_ATOMS: atom_id res chain seq x y z
N LEU A 1 16.49 -13.31 -2.79
CA LEU A 1 15.12 -13.32 -2.23
C LEU A 1 14.57 -11.91 -2.35
N PRO A 2 13.28 -11.73 -2.72
CA PRO A 2 12.69 -10.40 -2.79
C PRO A 2 12.65 -9.75 -1.40
N LEU A 3 12.71 -8.43 -1.37
CA LEU A 3 12.64 -7.65 -0.15
C LEU A 3 11.18 -7.28 0.10
N VAL A 4 10.61 -7.72 1.21
CA VAL A 4 9.24 -7.33 1.58
C VAL A 4 9.31 -6.15 2.53
N ARG A 5 8.59 -5.09 2.18
CA ARG A 5 8.40 -3.93 3.03
C ARG A 5 6.92 -3.75 3.33
N ARG A 6 6.65 -3.20 4.51
CA ARG A 6 5.32 -2.78 4.92
C ARG A 6 5.24 -1.27 4.88
N LEU A 7 4.13 -0.74 4.37
CA LEU A 7 3.82 0.68 4.51
C LEU A 7 3.57 1.03 5.98
N LYS A 8 4.20 2.12 6.43
CA LYS A 8 3.91 2.82 7.67
C LYS A 8 3.42 4.21 7.30
N VAL A 9 2.32 4.65 7.91
CA VAL A 9 1.80 6.01 7.76
C VAL A 9 2.00 6.72 9.09
N ASP A 10 2.72 7.84 9.08
CA ASP A 10 2.79 8.71 10.25
C ASP A 10 1.45 9.45 10.40
N GLN A 11 0.73 9.19 11.48
CA GLN A 11 -0.54 9.84 11.79
C GLN A 11 -0.36 11.01 12.76
N SER A 12 0.88 11.38 13.08
CA SER A 12 1.18 12.54 13.93
C SER A 12 0.63 13.82 13.28
N PRO A 13 0.05 14.75 14.05
CA PRO A 13 -0.34 16.06 13.53
C PRO A 13 0.89 16.75 12.95
N VAL A 14 0.83 17.17 11.69
CA VAL A 14 1.88 17.99 11.06
C VAL A 14 1.54 19.45 11.29
N THR A 15 2.47 20.24 11.82
CA THR A 15 2.23 21.67 12.06
C THR A 15 2.20 22.45 10.74
N PHE A 16 1.57 23.62 10.73
CA PHE A 16 1.58 24.49 9.55
C PHE A 16 3.02 24.87 9.13
N GLU A 17 3.90 25.15 10.08
CA GLU A 17 5.32 25.49 9.82
C GLU A 17 6.06 24.33 9.13
N GLN A 18 5.79 23.09 9.54
CA GLN A 18 6.34 21.91 8.89
C GLN A 18 5.78 21.74 7.47
N LEU A 19 4.48 21.99 7.29
CA LEU A 19 3.86 21.99 5.96
C LEU A 19 4.42 23.09 5.07
N GLU A 20 4.68 24.28 5.61
CA GLU A 20 5.24 25.41 4.86
C GLU A 20 6.71 25.15 4.47
N GLN A 21 7.50 24.53 5.33
CA GLN A 21 8.85 24.09 4.97
C GLN A 21 8.84 22.99 3.89
N GLU A 22 7.85 22.10 3.93
CA GLU A 22 7.73 21.00 2.97
C GLU A 22 7.03 21.38 1.65
N TRP A 23 6.05 22.29 1.68
CA TRP A 23 5.11 22.59 0.59
C TRP A 23 4.97 24.09 0.27
N GLY A 24 5.59 24.98 1.04
CA GLY A 24 5.50 26.43 0.86
C GLY A 24 6.39 26.98 -0.27
N GLU A 25 6.23 28.27 -0.55
CA GLU A 25 7.05 28.96 -1.55
C GLU A 25 8.53 28.97 -1.13
N GLY A 26 9.40 28.46 -2.00
CA GLY A 26 10.84 28.32 -1.72
C GLY A 26 11.24 26.95 -1.14
N ALA A 27 10.30 26.03 -0.95
CA ALA A 27 10.63 24.64 -0.65
C ALA A 27 11.50 24.02 -1.76
N LEU A 28 12.45 23.15 -1.37
CA LEU A 28 13.30 22.45 -2.33
C LEU A 28 12.44 21.66 -3.34
N PRO A 29 12.80 21.64 -4.64
CA PRO A 29 12.09 20.83 -5.62
C PRO A 29 12.01 19.38 -5.16
N ARG A 30 10.78 18.91 -4.90
CA ARG A 30 10.56 17.48 -4.66
C ARG A 30 10.60 16.77 -6.00
N TYR A 31 11.69 16.06 -6.22
CA TYR A 31 11.71 14.99 -7.20
C TYR A 31 10.98 13.81 -6.58
N PHE A 32 9.67 13.72 -6.82
CA PHE A 32 8.95 12.48 -6.60
C PHE A 32 9.70 11.37 -7.35
N GLY A 33 9.98 10.28 -6.64
CA GLY A 33 10.51 9.04 -7.17
C GLY A 33 11.90 9.02 -7.85
N LEU A 34 12.66 10.12 -7.96
CA LEU A 34 13.75 10.09 -8.93
C LEU A 34 15.14 9.64 -8.44
N HIS A 35 15.47 9.61 -7.15
CA HIS A 35 16.82 9.21 -6.71
C HIS A 35 16.82 8.35 -5.44
N ASN A 36 16.57 7.04 -5.59
CA ASN A 36 17.01 5.98 -4.67
C ASN A 36 16.69 6.14 -3.16
N GLN A 37 15.82 7.08 -2.78
CA GLN A 37 15.49 7.35 -1.40
C GLN A 37 14.12 6.78 -1.08
N LEU A 38 14.13 5.86 -0.12
CA LEU A 38 13.00 5.15 0.48
C LEU A 38 11.97 6.05 1.18
N LYS A 39 12.12 7.36 1.04
CA LYS A 39 11.19 8.36 1.55
C LYS A 39 10.14 8.57 0.47
N LEU A 40 9.04 7.84 0.59
CA LEU A 40 7.78 8.28 0.00
C LEU A 40 7.43 9.65 0.62
N ASP A 41 6.56 10.41 -0.04
CA ASP A 41 6.10 11.69 0.50
C ASP A 41 5.63 11.55 1.95
N SER A 42 5.98 12.50 2.81
CA SER A 42 5.36 12.65 4.13
C SER A 42 3.84 12.60 3.95
N PRO A 43 3.09 11.66 4.58
CA PRO A 43 3.42 10.85 5.76
C PRO A 43 3.81 9.37 5.51
N TYR A 44 4.04 8.94 4.27
CA TYR A 44 4.24 7.54 3.90
C TYR A 44 5.71 7.10 4.04
N GLN A 45 5.93 5.92 4.62
CA GLN A 45 7.28 5.34 4.77
C GLN A 45 7.23 3.82 4.51
N LEU A 46 8.22 3.28 3.79
CA LEU A 46 8.38 1.83 3.66
C LEU A 46 9.32 1.33 4.76
N THR A 47 8.80 0.47 5.63
CA THR A 47 9.56 -0.18 6.69
C THR A 47 9.90 -1.61 6.30
N PRO A 48 11.16 -2.05 6.43
CA PRO A 48 11.50 -3.47 6.29
C PRO A 48 10.66 -4.33 7.22
N LEU A 49 10.25 -5.50 6.74
CA LEU A 49 9.64 -6.54 7.55
C LEU A 49 10.72 -7.31 8.32
N ASP A 50 11.58 -6.62 9.05
CA ASP A 50 12.58 -7.30 9.89
C ASP A 50 11.89 -7.97 11.10
N ASN A 51 12.66 -8.67 11.95
CA ASN A 51 12.23 -9.49 13.10
C ASN A 51 11.51 -8.70 14.22
N VAL A 52 10.51 -7.90 13.87
CA VAL A 52 9.52 -7.35 14.78
C VAL A 52 8.78 -8.56 15.35
N THR A 53 9.15 -8.90 16.59
CA THR A 53 8.40 -9.80 17.45
C THR A 53 6.93 -9.42 17.39
N ALA A 54 6.08 -10.43 17.38
CA ALA A 54 4.64 -10.39 17.17
C ALA A 54 3.88 -9.53 18.21
N VAL A 55 4.14 -8.23 18.26
CA VAL A 55 3.58 -7.32 19.24
C VAL A 55 2.77 -6.27 18.50
N GLU A 56 1.45 -6.39 18.69
CA GLU A 56 0.39 -5.45 18.37
C GLU A 56 0.11 -5.16 16.90
N HIS A 57 -0.38 -6.13 16.13
CA HIS A 57 -1.04 -5.81 14.86
C HIS A 57 -2.51 -6.23 14.98
N ARG A 58 -3.40 -5.27 15.20
CA ARG A 58 -4.87 -5.46 15.22
C ARG A 58 -5.43 -5.68 13.80
N GLY A 59 -4.74 -6.47 12.97
CA GLY A 59 -5.10 -6.75 11.57
C GLY A 59 -5.02 -5.58 10.58
N GLY A 60 -4.98 -4.33 11.03
CA GLY A 60 -4.77 -3.13 10.21
C GLY A 60 -3.45 -2.45 10.55
N GLY A 61 -2.34 -2.92 9.98
CA GLY A 61 -0.99 -2.41 10.25
C GLY A 61 -0.72 -1.01 9.69
N VAL A 62 -1.55 -0.54 8.76
CA VAL A 62 -1.54 0.83 8.24
C VAL A 62 -2.66 1.66 8.88
N TRP A 63 -3.87 1.11 8.91
CA TRP A 63 -5.04 1.80 9.47
C TRP A 63 -6.13 0.80 9.90
N ASN A 64 -6.92 1.18 10.91
CA ASN A 64 -8.07 0.45 11.43
C ASN A 64 -9.15 1.47 11.85
N PRO A 65 -10.45 1.24 11.58
CA PRO A 65 -11.52 2.11 12.07
C PRO A 65 -11.51 2.25 13.61
N VAL A 66 -11.72 3.48 14.09
CA VAL A 66 -11.72 3.82 15.53
C VAL A 66 -13.07 3.61 16.21
N ASN A 67 -14.17 3.81 15.47
CA ASN A 67 -15.53 3.82 16.01
C ASN A 67 -16.34 2.55 15.65
N CYS A 68 -15.73 1.58 15.00
CA CYS A 68 -16.38 0.31 14.64
C CYS A 68 -15.33 -0.79 14.45
N ARG A 69 -15.77 -2.04 14.47
CA ARG A 69 -14.94 -3.19 14.11
C ARG A 69 -15.03 -3.43 12.62
N ALA A 70 -13.89 -3.46 11.93
CA ALA A 70 -13.85 -3.87 10.53
C ALA A 70 -14.32 -5.34 10.39
N GLN A 71 -15.13 -5.62 9.36
CA GLN A 71 -15.61 -6.97 9.08
C GLN A 71 -14.48 -7.89 8.65
N GLN A 72 -13.55 -7.35 7.85
CA GLN A 72 -12.39 -8.07 7.34
C GLN A 72 -11.11 -7.30 7.66
N THR A 73 -10.02 -8.06 7.76
CA THR A 73 -8.65 -7.55 7.84
C THR A 73 -7.96 -7.87 6.53
N VAL A 74 -7.52 -6.84 5.82
CA VAL A 74 -7.10 -6.93 4.42
C VAL A 74 -5.59 -6.77 4.29
N ALA A 75 -4.93 -7.77 3.69
CA ALA A 75 -3.55 -7.65 3.23
C ALA A 75 -3.54 -7.27 1.74
N ILE A 76 -3.10 -6.07 1.43
CA ILE A 76 -2.87 -5.64 0.04
C ILE A 76 -1.42 -5.96 -0.32
N ILE A 77 -1.23 -6.85 -1.27
CA ILE A 77 0.09 -7.34 -1.70
C ILE A 77 0.40 -6.76 -3.08
N MET A 78 1.47 -5.97 -3.12
CA MET A 78 1.88 -5.23 -4.30
C MET A 78 3.25 -5.71 -4.79
N PRO A 79 3.34 -6.36 -5.96
CA PRO A 79 4.61 -6.69 -6.58
C PRO A 79 5.25 -5.40 -7.10
N PHE A 80 6.54 -5.20 -6.84
CA PHE A 80 7.16 -3.90 -7.06
C PHE A 80 8.61 -4.00 -7.56
N ARG A 81 8.98 -3.09 -8.46
CA ARG A 81 10.36 -2.76 -8.82
C ARG A 81 10.40 -1.39 -9.50
N ASP A 82 11.25 -0.49 -9.02
CA ASP A 82 11.60 0.79 -9.67
C ASP A 82 10.40 1.63 -10.17
N ARG A 83 9.29 1.64 -9.43
CA ARG A 83 8.05 2.38 -9.76
C ARG A 83 7.60 3.32 -8.65
N TYR A 84 8.55 4.02 -8.04
CA TYR A 84 8.31 4.86 -6.86
C TYR A 84 7.32 6.01 -7.13
N ASP A 85 7.29 6.57 -8.34
CA ASP A 85 6.30 7.57 -8.75
C ASP A 85 4.88 7.01 -8.73
N ASN A 86 4.67 5.85 -9.37
CA ASN A 86 3.38 5.17 -9.34
C ASN A 86 2.98 4.82 -7.91
N LEU A 87 3.91 4.33 -7.09
CA LEU A 87 3.63 4.02 -5.69
C LEU A 87 3.20 5.26 -4.91
N THR A 88 3.82 6.41 -5.17
CA THR A 88 3.47 7.68 -4.53
C THR A 88 2.05 8.10 -4.89
N VAL A 89 1.69 8.07 -6.18
CA VAL A 89 0.33 8.37 -6.65
C VAL A 89 -0.67 7.37 -6.07
N PHE A 90 -0.34 6.07 -6.11
CA PHE A 90 -1.16 5.00 -5.55
C PHE A 90 -1.46 5.23 -4.07
N LEU A 91 -0.46 5.55 -3.26
CA LEU A 91 -0.65 5.73 -1.81
C LEU A 91 -1.50 6.95 -1.47
N LYS A 92 -1.31 8.07 -2.19
CA LYS A 92 -2.13 9.28 -2.05
C LYS A 92 -3.60 9.03 -2.38
N HIS A 93 -3.88 8.13 -3.33
CA HIS A 93 -5.24 7.79 -3.76
C HIS A 93 -5.87 6.70 -2.87
N ILE A 94 -5.17 5.58 -2.68
CA ILE A 94 -5.73 4.40 -2.04
C ILE A 94 -5.93 4.58 -0.53
N HIS A 95 -5.07 5.36 0.14
CA HIS A 95 -5.16 5.53 1.58
C HIS A 95 -6.48 6.19 2.03
N PRO A 96 -6.88 7.36 1.49
CA PRO A 96 -8.19 7.94 1.78
C PRO A 96 -9.34 7.06 1.27
N PHE A 97 -9.20 6.41 0.10
CA PHE A 97 -10.20 5.51 -0.45
C PHE A 97 -10.56 4.36 0.51
N LEU A 98 -9.56 3.63 1.01
CA LEU A 98 -9.77 2.50 1.94
C LEU A 98 -10.27 2.96 3.32
N ARG A 99 -9.85 4.15 3.76
CA ARG A 99 -10.38 4.76 4.99
C ARG A 99 -11.85 5.11 4.87
N HIS A 100 -12.28 5.60 3.71
CA HIS A 100 -13.69 5.88 3.43
C HIS A 100 -14.53 4.59 3.51
N GLN A 101 -14.00 3.48 2.98
CA GLN A 101 -14.61 2.15 3.07
C GLN A 101 -14.50 1.50 4.47
N LYS A 102 -13.85 2.14 5.45
CA LYS A 102 -13.67 1.66 6.82
C LYS A 102 -13.00 0.28 6.93
N ILE A 103 -12.10 -0.03 6.00
CA ILE A 103 -11.39 -1.31 5.94
C ILE A 103 -10.20 -1.29 6.93
N ALA A 104 -10.00 -2.34 7.72
CA ALA A 104 -8.73 -2.53 8.44
C ALA A 104 -7.71 -3.17 7.50
N TYR A 105 -6.61 -2.49 7.18
CA TYR A 105 -5.68 -3.00 6.16
C TYR A 105 -4.20 -2.78 6.46
N THR A 106 -3.39 -3.57 5.77
CA THR A 106 -1.94 -3.45 5.67
C THR A 106 -1.51 -3.53 4.21
N ILE A 107 -0.60 -2.65 3.77
CA ILE A 107 -0.02 -2.69 2.42
C ILE A 107 1.39 -3.28 2.50
N PHE A 108 1.62 -4.36 1.75
CA PHE A 108 2.88 -5.06 1.59
C PHE A 108 3.46 -4.78 0.20
N VAL A 109 4.59 -4.09 0.15
CA VAL A 109 5.34 -3.84 -1.09
C VAL A 109 6.43 -4.91 -1.19
N VAL A 110 6.29 -5.79 -2.18
CA VAL A 110 7.19 -6.92 -2.43
C VAL A 110 8.17 -6.55 -3.54
N GLU A 111 9.35 -6.08 -3.16
CA GLU A 111 10.35 -5.55 -4.07
C GLU A 111 11.25 -6.66 -4.65
N GLN A 112 11.24 -6.81 -5.98
CA GLN A 112 12.23 -7.64 -6.66
C GLN A 112 13.53 -6.87 -6.86
N ARG A 113 14.57 -7.29 -6.13
CA ARG A 113 15.92 -6.72 -6.29
C ARG A 113 16.66 -7.34 -7.46
N GLY A 114 17.55 -6.56 -8.05
CA GLY A 114 18.43 -6.98 -9.13
C GLY A 114 17.81 -6.80 -10.52
N GLN A 115 18.59 -7.18 -11.54
CA GLN A 115 18.31 -6.88 -12.94
C GLN A 115 17.70 -8.07 -13.71
N THR A 116 17.28 -9.13 -13.01
CA THR A 116 16.64 -10.30 -13.64
C THR A 116 15.25 -9.96 -14.16
N LEU A 117 14.64 -10.83 -14.98
CA LEU A 117 13.26 -10.63 -15.44
C LEU A 117 12.30 -10.51 -14.26
N PHE A 118 11.39 -9.55 -14.33
CA PHE A 118 10.38 -9.31 -13.29
C PHE A 118 9.41 -10.49 -13.22
N ASN A 119 9.27 -11.11 -12.05
CA ASN A 119 8.40 -12.26 -11.83
C ASN A 119 7.23 -11.86 -10.91
N ARG A 120 6.20 -11.25 -11.51
CA ARG A 120 5.01 -10.79 -10.80
C ARG A 120 4.38 -11.88 -9.92
N ALA A 121 4.13 -13.07 -10.49
CA ALA A 121 3.47 -14.16 -9.79
C ALA A 121 4.27 -14.65 -8.57
N SER A 122 5.59 -14.77 -8.71
CA SER A 122 6.46 -15.17 -7.59
C SER A 122 6.43 -14.14 -6.45
N LEU A 123 6.40 -12.84 -6.77
CA LEU A 123 6.32 -11.78 -5.76
C LEU A 123 4.97 -11.80 -5.01
N LEU A 124 3.86 -12.05 -5.73
CA LEU A 124 2.55 -12.22 -5.09
C LEU A 124 2.55 -13.39 -4.10
N ASN A 125 3.13 -14.54 -4.50
CA ASN A 125 3.24 -15.70 -3.62
C ASN A 125 4.11 -15.43 -2.39
N VAL A 126 5.25 -14.74 -2.56
CA VAL A 126 6.09 -14.35 -1.41
C VAL A 126 5.35 -13.38 -0.50
N GLY A 127 4.64 -12.40 -1.06
CA GLY A 127 3.82 -11.47 -0.30
C GLY A 127 2.72 -12.16 0.51
N PHE A 128 2.05 -13.17 -0.06
CA PHE A 128 1.07 -13.99 0.66
C PHE A 128 1.71 -14.67 1.88
N ILE A 129 2.82 -15.38 1.65
CA ILE A 129 3.51 -16.12 2.72
C ILE A 129 3.97 -15.17 3.83
N GLU A 130 4.58 -14.04 3.47
CA GLU A 130 5.08 -13.07 4.45
C GLU A 130 3.95 -12.34 5.18
N ALA A 131 2.85 -12.01 4.52
CA ALA A 131 1.69 -11.40 5.17
C ALA A 131 1.08 -12.34 6.21
N MET A 132 0.83 -13.60 5.84
CA MET A 132 0.21 -14.60 6.73
C MET A 132 1.08 -14.98 7.94
N LYS A 133 2.41 -14.81 7.84
CA LYS A 133 3.31 -14.93 9.01
C LYS A 133 3.13 -13.82 10.05
N ARG A 134 2.62 -12.65 9.66
CA ARG A 134 2.50 -11.49 10.57
C ARG A 134 1.14 -11.39 11.22
N PHE A 135 0.10 -11.74 10.49
CA PHE A 135 -1.26 -11.69 10.98
C PHE A 135 -2.12 -12.66 10.16
N ASN A 136 -3.14 -13.23 10.79
CA ASN A 136 -4.12 -14.06 10.09
C ASN A 136 -5.14 -13.16 9.38
N TYR A 137 -4.71 -12.55 8.27
CA TYR A 137 -5.58 -11.70 7.45
C TYR A 137 -6.74 -12.51 6.91
N SER A 138 -7.95 -11.98 7.02
CA SER A 138 -9.16 -12.65 6.51
C SER A 138 -9.36 -12.43 5.02
N CYS A 139 -8.66 -11.47 4.41
CA CYS A 139 -8.73 -11.19 2.98
C CYS A 139 -7.35 -10.78 2.44
N LEU A 140 -7.02 -11.24 1.24
CA LEU A 140 -5.81 -10.85 0.52
C LEU A 140 -6.17 -10.28 -0.84
N ILE A 141 -5.64 -9.10 -1.14
CA ILE A 141 -5.84 -8.40 -2.42
C ILE A 141 -4.49 -8.30 -3.11
N PHE A 142 -4.38 -8.85 -4.32
CA PHE A 142 -3.22 -8.68 -5.18
C PHE A 142 -3.41 -7.45 -6.05
N HIS A 143 -2.49 -6.50 -5.99
CA HIS A 143 -2.69 -5.18 -6.58
C HIS A 143 -1.47 -4.71 -7.37
N ASP A 144 -1.67 -4.27 -8.61
CA ASP A 144 -0.63 -3.61 -9.39
C ASP A 144 -0.47 -2.15 -8.95
N VAL A 145 0.76 -1.63 -8.94
CA VAL A 145 1.04 -0.26 -8.46
C VAL A 145 0.43 0.85 -9.34
N ASP A 146 0.06 0.52 -10.58
CA ASP A 146 -0.42 1.47 -11.59
C ASP A 146 -1.93 1.38 -11.88
N LEU A 147 -2.68 0.64 -11.06
CA LEU A 147 -4.14 0.63 -11.10
C LEU A 147 -4.70 1.47 -9.95
N LEU A 148 -5.74 2.27 -10.21
CA LEU A 148 -6.42 3.07 -9.21
C LEU A 148 -7.93 2.85 -9.35
N PRO A 149 -8.67 2.60 -8.26
CA PRO A 149 -10.12 2.51 -8.32
C PRO A 149 -10.73 3.90 -8.54
N GLU A 150 -11.65 4.00 -9.50
CA GLU A 150 -12.33 5.26 -9.83
C GLU A 150 -13.67 5.45 -9.10
N ASP A 151 -14.22 4.36 -8.56
CA ASP A 151 -15.54 4.32 -7.93
C ASP A 151 -15.45 3.68 -6.54
N ASP A 152 -15.99 4.35 -5.52
CA ASP A 152 -15.95 3.89 -4.13
C ASP A 152 -16.88 2.71 -3.84
N ARG A 153 -17.77 2.37 -4.78
CA ARG A 153 -18.60 1.16 -4.77
C ARG A 153 -17.79 -0.10 -5.10
N ASN A 154 -16.57 0.03 -5.63
CA ASN A 154 -15.64 -1.08 -5.77
C ASN A 154 -15.02 -1.40 -4.39
N LEU A 155 -15.66 -2.32 -3.66
CA LEU A 155 -15.27 -2.65 -2.29
C LEU A 155 -13.97 -3.46 -2.26
N TYR A 156 -12.95 -2.95 -1.56
CA TYR A 156 -11.67 -3.65 -1.38
C TYR A 156 -11.75 -4.69 -0.26
N MET A 157 -12.61 -5.67 -0.46
CA MET A 157 -12.90 -6.78 0.44
C MET A 157 -12.97 -8.08 -0.37
N CYS A 158 -12.87 -9.22 0.32
CA CYS A 158 -13.02 -10.52 -0.30
C CYS A 158 -14.46 -10.99 -0.17
N ASP A 159 -14.95 -11.65 -1.20
CA ASP A 159 -16.22 -12.36 -1.20
C ASP A 159 -16.00 -13.87 -0.98
N ASP A 160 -17.07 -14.67 -1.00
CA ASP A 160 -17.02 -16.13 -0.88
C ASP A 160 -16.23 -16.77 -2.06
N GLU A 161 -16.21 -16.11 -3.22
CA GLU A 161 -15.50 -16.53 -4.42
C GLU A 161 -14.40 -15.54 -4.84
N PRO A 162 -13.37 -15.99 -5.59
CA PRO A 162 -12.31 -15.12 -6.09
C PRO A 162 -12.87 -13.93 -6.88
N THR A 163 -12.59 -12.72 -6.40
CA THR A 163 -13.12 -11.48 -6.98
C THR A 163 -12.09 -10.78 -7.85
N HIS A 164 -12.49 -10.38 -9.06
CA HIS A 164 -11.66 -9.56 -9.95
C HIS A 164 -12.02 -8.07 -9.81
N LEU A 165 -11.24 -7.33 -9.01
CA LEU A 165 -11.52 -5.92 -8.67
C LEU A 165 -11.31 -4.93 -9.83
N SER A 166 -10.44 -5.25 -10.79
CA SER A 166 -10.11 -4.40 -11.94
C SER A 166 -10.77 -4.92 -13.23
N ALA A 167 -12.07 -5.19 -13.17
CA ALA A 167 -12.81 -5.80 -14.28
C ALA A 167 -12.82 -4.93 -15.55
N THR A 168 -12.96 -3.61 -15.38
CA THR A 168 -12.95 -2.62 -16.45
C THR A 168 -11.91 -1.55 -16.11
N ILE A 169 -11.01 -1.25 -17.05
CA ILE A 169 -9.94 -0.27 -16.84
C ILE A 169 -9.89 0.73 -18.00
N SER A 170 -9.53 1.97 -17.69
CA SER A 170 -9.43 3.07 -18.66
C SER A 170 -8.47 2.80 -19.81
N LYS A 171 -7.39 2.04 -19.57
CA LYS A 171 -6.45 1.58 -20.60
C LYS A 171 -7.13 0.80 -21.74
N PHE A 172 -8.22 0.11 -21.43
CA PHE A 172 -9.06 -0.61 -22.40
C PHE A 172 -10.39 0.09 -22.64
N ASN A 173 -10.48 1.39 -22.34
CA ASN A 173 -11.69 2.19 -22.50
C ASN A 173 -12.93 1.57 -21.82
N TYR A 174 -12.73 0.87 -20.71
CA TYR A 174 -13.77 0.18 -19.95
C TYR A 174 -14.56 -0.89 -20.75
N THR A 175 -13.98 -1.40 -21.84
CA THR A 175 -14.55 -2.49 -22.66
C THR A 175 -13.94 -3.84 -22.34
#